data_AF-A0A3S0SAX0-F1
#
_entry.id   AF-A0A3S0SAX0-F1
#
_cell.length_a   1.000
_cell.length_b   1.000
_cell.length_c   1.000
_cell.angle_alpha   90.00
_cell.angle_beta   90.00
_cell.angle_gamma   90.00
#
_symmetry.space_group_name_H-M   'P 1'
#
loop_
_entity.id
_entity.type
_entity.pdbx_description
1 polymer ?
#
loop_
_entity_poly.entity_id
_entity_poly.type
_entity_poly.pdbx_seq_one_letter_code
_entity_poly.pdbx_strand_id
1 'polypeptide(L)'
;MLRHYSLLLALGLVSSRLIAAPPQIVLHGTVTTQSGEHPALFTLACTTGTGGALSLQLGVIRDTAPGFPFDAFEGPDAPASQLPSATLQVGQQSFAPVAVGGWTSGDDPDMFVFGMASSLGKRNAVTDFVAALGKPGVTITWAQNSNNMQTPPLTAKFVADAAESGELKRIAAPCLPHRR
;
A
#
# COMPACT_ATOMS: atom_id res chain seq x y z
N MET A 1 32.70 -28.70 -58.99
CA MET A 1 33.26 -27.72 -58.03
C MET A 1 32.10 -27.18 -57.17
N LEU A 2 31.85 -27.76 -56.00
CA LEU A 2 30.78 -27.30 -55.08
C LEU A 2 31.39 -26.42 -53.96
N ARG A 3 30.99 -25.14 -53.93
CA ARG A 3 31.34 -24.18 -52.87
C ARG A 3 30.54 -24.47 -51.60
N HIS A 4 31.22 -24.78 -50.51
CA HIS A 4 30.65 -24.86 -49.17
C HIS A 4 30.52 -23.44 -48.58
N TYR A 5 29.30 -22.99 -48.29
CA TYR A 5 29.04 -21.79 -47.50
C TYR A 5 28.94 -22.20 -46.03
N SER A 6 29.91 -21.78 -45.22
CA SER A 6 29.84 -21.89 -43.76
C SER A 6 28.96 -20.76 -43.23
N LEU A 7 27.73 -21.11 -42.83
CA LEU A 7 26.80 -20.22 -42.14
C LEU A 7 27.19 -20.19 -40.66
N LEU A 8 27.87 -19.13 -40.22
CA LEU A 8 28.15 -18.85 -38.81
C LEU A 8 26.87 -18.35 -38.14
N LEU A 9 26.18 -19.23 -37.42
CA LEU A 9 25.08 -18.87 -36.52
C LEU A 9 25.67 -18.18 -35.27
N ALA A 10 25.54 -16.86 -35.17
CA ALA A 10 25.82 -16.13 -33.95
C ALA A 10 24.61 -16.26 -32.99
N LEU A 11 24.72 -17.09 -31.96
CA LEU A 11 23.77 -17.11 -30.85
C LEU A 11 23.90 -15.80 -30.05
N GLY A 12 22.95 -14.89 -30.25
CA GLY A 12 22.79 -13.72 -29.40
C GLY A 12 22.19 -14.12 -28.04
N LEU A 13 22.99 -14.07 -26.99
CA LEU A 13 22.53 -14.16 -25.59
C LEU A 13 21.74 -12.88 -25.28
N VAL A 14 20.40 -12.97 -25.32
CA VAL A 14 19.52 -11.90 -24.84
C VAL A 14 19.50 -11.97 -23.31
N SER A 15 20.27 -11.12 -22.65
CA SER A 15 20.22 -10.96 -21.19
C SER A 15 18.93 -10.25 -20.79
N SER A 16 17.89 -11.02 -20.48
CA SER A 16 16.67 -10.50 -19.86
C SER A 16 17.01 -9.92 -18.49
N ARG A 17 16.93 -8.59 -18.36
CA ARG A 17 17.00 -7.95 -17.04
C ARG A 17 15.69 -8.24 -16.31
N LEU A 18 15.74 -9.08 -15.28
CA LEU A 18 14.65 -9.21 -14.32
C LEU A 18 14.45 -7.85 -13.66
N ILE A 19 13.27 -7.24 -13.87
CA ILE A 19 12.87 -6.04 -13.15
C ILE A 19 12.58 -6.49 -11.72
N ALA A 20 13.47 -6.16 -10.79
CA ALA A 20 13.23 -6.43 -9.38
C ALA A 20 11.99 -5.67 -8.92
N ALA A 21 11.13 -6.34 -8.15
CA ALA A 21 9.99 -5.70 -7.50
C ALA A 21 10.48 -4.52 -6.64
N PRO A 22 9.68 -3.45 -6.51
CA PRO A 22 10.06 -2.32 -5.69
C PRO A 22 10.22 -2.76 -4.22
N PRO A 23 11.09 -2.09 -3.45
CA PRO A 23 11.23 -2.39 -2.04
C PRO A 23 9.91 -2.12 -1.32
N GLN A 24 9.43 -3.11 -0.57
CA GLN A 24 8.20 -3.05 0.21
C GLN A 24 8.34 -3.79 1.53
N ILE A 25 7.52 -3.41 2.51
CA ILE A 25 7.32 -4.12 3.76
C ILE A 25 5.82 -4.36 3.95
N VAL A 26 5.49 -5.55 4.44
CA VAL A 26 4.13 -5.96 4.81
C VAL A 26 4.10 -6.19 6.31
N LEU A 27 3.15 -5.57 7.00
CA LEU A 27 2.85 -5.82 8.40
C LEU A 27 1.55 -6.62 8.48
N HIS A 28 1.54 -7.60 9.37
CA HIS A 28 0.34 -8.34 9.71
C HIS A 28 -0.36 -7.69 10.90
N GLY A 29 -1.68 -7.63 10.86
CA GLY A 29 -2.48 -7.03 11.92
C GLY A 29 -3.89 -7.55 11.94
N THR A 30 -4.77 -6.81 12.61
CA THR A 30 -6.19 -7.14 12.68
C THR A 30 -7.05 -5.98 12.19
N VAL A 31 -8.16 -6.29 11.54
CA VAL A 31 -9.24 -5.36 11.23
C VAL A 31 -10.46 -5.69 12.06
N THR A 32 -10.97 -4.70 12.78
CA THR A 32 -12.27 -4.77 13.46
C THR A 32 -13.36 -4.39 12.48
N THR A 33 -14.35 -5.27 12.36
CA THR A 33 -15.54 -5.14 11.52
C THR A 33 -16.79 -5.32 12.39
N GLN A 34 -17.97 -5.26 11.79
CA GLN A 34 -19.22 -5.58 12.49
C GLN A 34 -19.34 -7.05 12.91
N SER A 35 -18.57 -7.95 12.29
CA SER A 35 -18.61 -9.39 12.58
C SER A 35 -17.52 -9.83 13.58
N GLY A 36 -16.59 -8.95 13.95
CA GLY A 36 -15.49 -9.23 14.87
C GLY A 36 -14.13 -8.74 14.38
N GLU A 37 -13.06 -9.29 14.95
CA GLU A 37 -11.68 -9.04 14.53
C GLU A 37 -11.20 -10.10 13.53
N HIS A 38 -10.52 -9.66 12.48
CA HIS A 38 -10.06 -10.52 11.38
C HIS A 38 -8.65 -10.15 10.94
N PRO A 39 -7.90 -11.05 10.27
CA PRO A 39 -6.60 -10.72 9.72
C PRO A 39 -6.65 -9.54 8.73
N ALA A 40 -5.63 -8.69 8.79
CA ALA A 40 -5.43 -7.60 7.84
C ALA A 40 -3.94 -7.44 7.50
N LEU A 41 -3.66 -6.84 6.35
CA LEU A 41 -2.32 -6.54 5.88
C LEU A 41 -2.14 -5.03 5.70
N PHE A 42 -1.01 -4.50 6.14
CA PHE A 42 -0.58 -3.15 5.82
C PHE A 42 0.70 -3.23 4.99
N THR A 43 0.67 -2.66 3.78
CA THR A 43 1.84 -2.64 2.90
C THR A 43 2.32 -1.21 2.72
N LEU A 44 3.62 -0.99 2.87
CA LEU A 44 4.31 0.24 2.49
C LEU A 44 5.31 -0.08 1.39
N ALA A 45 5.27 0.68 0.31
CA ALA A 45 6.24 0.61 -0.79
C ALA A 45 6.71 1.99 -1.20
N CYS A 46 7.95 2.08 -1.67
CA CYS A 46 8.53 3.30 -2.24
C CYS A 46 9.15 2.99 -3.60
N THR A 47 8.66 3.64 -4.65
CA THR A 47 9.25 3.59 -5.99
C THR A 47 10.00 4.89 -6.27
N THR A 48 11.21 4.80 -6.81
CA THR A 48 12.05 5.97 -7.16
C THR A 48 12.17 6.15 -8.67
N GLY A 49 12.54 7.35 -9.11
CA GLY A 49 12.71 7.69 -10.53
C GLY A 49 11.50 8.43 -11.11
N THR A 50 11.39 8.43 -12.44
CA THR A 50 10.27 9.08 -13.14
C THR A 50 8.95 8.43 -12.75
N GLY A 51 8.04 9.21 -12.17
CA GLY A 51 6.74 8.70 -11.69
C GLY A 51 6.81 7.93 -10.37
N GLY A 52 7.93 8.02 -9.63
CA GLY A 52 8.03 7.39 -8.32
C GLY A 52 6.99 7.90 -7.33
N ALA A 53 6.66 7.05 -6.35
CA ALA A 53 5.65 7.34 -5.35
C ALA A 53 5.90 6.55 -4.05
N LEU A 54 5.41 7.13 -2.95
CA LEU A 54 5.14 6.41 -1.70
C LEU A 54 3.74 5.84 -1.79
N SER A 55 3.59 4.52 -1.60
CA SER A 55 2.28 3.86 -1.59
C SER A 55 2.03 3.19 -0.25
N LEU A 56 0.80 3.34 0.25
CA LEU A 56 0.26 2.62 1.40
C LEU A 56 -0.94 1.81 0.96
N GLN A 57 -1.06 0.60 1.48
CA GLN A 57 -2.18 -0.28 1.21
C GLN A 57 -2.68 -0.95 2.48
N LEU A 58 -4.00 -1.10 2.58
CA LEU A 58 -4.69 -1.93 3.56
C LEU A 58 -5.38 -3.08 2.82
N GLY A 59 -4.93 -4.31 3.05
CA GLY A 59 -5.59 -5.53 2.59
C GLY A 59 -6.53 -6.09 3.65
N VAL A 60 -7.77 -6.38 3.26
CA VAL A 60 -8.79 -7.00 4.11
C VAL A 60 -9.51 -8.12 3.35
N ILE A 61 -9.90 -9.19 4.04
CA ILE A 61 -10.69 -10.27 3.44
C ILE A 61 -12.16 -9.81 3.35
N ARG A 62 -12.74 -9.73 2.15
CA ARG A 62 -14.08 -9.15 1.91
C ARG A 62 -15.18 -9.77 2.77
N ASP A 63 -15.19 -11.10 2.81
CA ASP A 63 -16.23 -11.87 3.51
C ASP A 63 -16.23 -11.68 5.02
N THR A 64 -15.16 -11.11 5.58
CA THR A 64 -15.07 -10.80 7.00
C THR A 64 -15.83 -9.53 7.38
N ALA A 65 -16.16 -8.66 6.43
CA ALA A 65 -16.93 -7.44 6.65
C ALA A 65 -18.22 -7.42 5.83
N PRO A 66 -19.15 -8.38 6.05
CA PRO A 66 -20.40 -8.41 5.30
C PRO A 66 -21.13 -7.09 5.53
N GLY A 67 -21.59 -6.42 4.47
CA GLY A 67 -22.28 -5.13 4.57
C GLY A 67 -21.40 -3.88 4.49
N PHE A 68 -20.07 -4.01 4.47
CA PHE A 68 -19.21 -2.89 4.06
C PHE A 68 -19.28 -2.72 2.53
N PRO A 69 -19.49 -1.50 1.99
CA PRO A 69 -19.71 -1.29 0.56
C PRO A 69 -18.38 -1.22 -0.21
N PHE A 70 -17.66 -2.34 -0.29
CA PHE A 70 -16.38 -2.42 -1.01
C PHE A 70 -16.48 -1.90 -2.45
N ASP A 71 -17.55 -2.25 -3.16
CA ASP A 71 -17.79 -1.85 -4.55
C ASP A 71 -17.84 -0.31 -4.73
N ALA A 72 -18.19 0.45 -3.68
CA ALA A 72 -18.20 1.92 -3.74
C ALA A 72 -16.80 2.54 -3.87
N PHE A 73 -15.75 1.76 -3.59
CA PHE A 73 -14.34 2.14 -3.69
C PHE A 73 -13.64 1.54 -4.91
N GLU A 74 -14.28 0.61 -5.62
CA GLU A 74 -13.61 -0.20 -6.65
C GLU A 74 -13.38 0.60 -7.96
N GLY A 75 -12.10 0.75 -8.32
CA GLY A 75 -11.67 1.38 -9.55
C GLY A 75 -11.32 2.88 -9.45
N PRO A 76 -10.77 3.46 -10.52
CA PRO A 76 -10.24 4.82 -10.53
C PRO A 76 -11.34 5.90 -10.44
N ASP A 77 -12.54 5.60 -10.93
CA ASP A 77 -13.67 6.54 -10.99
C ASP A 77 -14.71 6.28 -9.89
N ALA A 78 -14.40 5.41 -8.94
CA ALA A 78 -15.28 5.10 -7.82
C ALA A 78 -15.62 6.37 -7.00
N PRO A 79 -16.90 6.67 -6.73
CA PRO A 79 -17.29 7.88 -6.02
C PRO A 79 -16.65 8.02 -4.64
N ALA A 80 -16.51 6.92 -3.89
CA ALA A 80 -15.90 6.96 -2.56
C ALA A 80 -14.38 7.25 -2.62
N SER A 81 -13.75 6.99 -3.77
CA SER A 81 -12.32 7.21 -3.98
C SER A 81 -11.95 8.67 -4.23
N GLN A 82 -12.94 9.54 -4.42
CA GLN A 82 -12.74 10.97 -4.61
C GLN A 82 -12.84 11.76 -3.30
N LEU A 83 -13.39 11.15 -2.25
CA LEU A 83 -13.62 11.79 -0.96
C LEU A 83 -12.63 11.28 0.10
N PRO A 84 -12.12 12.15 0.98
CA PRO A 84 -11.32 11.71 2.12
C PRO A 84 -12.11 10.76 3.03
N SER A 85 -11.68 9.51 3.12
CA SER A 85 -12.41 8.44 3.81
C SER A 85 -11.54 7.58 4.72
N ALA A 86 -10.21 7.62 4.57
CA ALA A 86 -9.28 6.95 5.47
C ALA A 86 -8.66 7.94 6.47
N THR A 87 -8.63 7.56 7.74
CA THR A 87 -7.88 8.26 8.80
C THR A 87 -6.75 7.36 9.27
N LEU A 88 -5.52 7.88 9.26
CA LEU A 88 -4.32 7.17 9.70
C LEU A 88 -3.88 7.69 11.07
N GLN A 89 -3.33 6.81 11.90
CA GLN A 89 -2.78 7.16 13.20
C GLN A 89 -1.50 6.38 13.53
N VAL A 90 -0.61 7.02 14.29
CA VAL A 90 0.61 6.41 14.86
C VAL A 90 0.61 6.68 16.36
N GLY A 91 0.41 5.64 17.17
CA GLY A 91 0.15 5.79 18.60
C GLY A 91 -1.08 6.68 18.83
N GLN A 92 -0.88 7.82 19.49
CA GLN A 92 -1.94 8.82 19.76
C GLN A 92 -2.01 9.93 18.70
N GLN A 93 -1.08 9.97 17.75
CA GLN A 93 -1.05 11.01 16.72
C GLN A 93 -1.96 10.61 15.56
N SER A 94 -3.00 11.42 15.31
CA SER A 94 -3.89 11.27 14.15
C SER A 94 -3.49 12.23 13.02
N PHE A 95 -3.70 11.81 11.77
CA PHE A 95 -3.40 12.58 10.58
C PHE A 95 -4.68 13.02 9.88
N ALA A 96 -4.58 14.04 9.01
CA ALA A 96 -5.73 14.51 8.24
C ALA A 96 -6.28 13.37 7.35
N PRO A 97 -7.61 13.24 7.19
CA PRO A 97 -8.19 12.22 6.34
C PRO A 97 -7.71 12.31 4.89
N VAL A 98 -7.60 11.15 4.24
CA VAL A 98 -7.10 11.01 2.87
C VAL A 98 -8.08 10.19 2.03
N ALA A 99 -8.12 10.50 0.74
CA ALA A 99 -8.88 9.72 -0.22
C ALA A 99 -8.15 8.40 -0.52
N VAL A 100 -8.91 7.33 -0.73
CA VAL A 100 -8.37 5.99 -1.02
C VAL A 100 -9.09 5.38 -2.21
N GLY A 101 -8.34 4.73 -3.10
CA GLY A 101 -8.90 3.84 -4.11
C GLY A 101 -9.04 2.42 -3.56
N GLY A 102 -9.88 1.62 -4.21
CA GLY A 102 -10.06 0.20 -3.88
C GLY A 102 -9.92 -0.69 -5.10
N TRP A 103 -9.47 -1.93 -4.90
CA TRP A 103 -9.50 -2.99 -5.91
C TRP A 103 -9.47 -4.38 -5.27
N THR A 104 -10.00 -5.37 -5.98
CA THR A 104 -9.80 -6.79 -5.64
C THR A 104 -8.37 -7.20 -6.01
N SER A 105 -7.66 -7.86 -5.09
CA SER A 105 -6.29 -8.32 -5.34
C SER A 105 -6.25 -9.35 -6.47
N GLY A 106 -5.26 -9.23 -7.37
CA GLY A 106 -5.05 -10.20 -8.45
C GLY A 106 -4.45 -11.53 -7.96
N ASP A 107 -3.75 -11.50 -6.83
CA ASP A 107 -3.11 -12.68 -6.22
C ASP A 107 -4.06 -13.45 -5.29
N ASP A 108 -5.07 -12.76 -4.75
CA ASP A 108 -6.06 -13.30 -3.82
C ASP A 108 -7.44 -12.67 -4.07
N PRO A 109 -8.38 -13.38 -4.72
CA PRO A 109 -9.68 -12.82 -5.08
C PRO A 109 -10.57 -12.50 -3.87
N ASP A 110 -10.27 -13.05 -2.68
CA ASP A 110 -11.03 -12.79 -1.46
C ASP A 110 -10.55 -11.51 -0.76
N MET A 111 -9.39 -10.98 -1.18
CA MET A 111 -8.79 -9.79 -0.60
C MET A 111 -9.17 -8.52 -1.36
N PHE A 112 -9.75 -7.56 -0.63
CA PHE A 112 -9.90 -6.19 -1.11
C PHE A 112 -8.79 -5.31 -0.58
N VAL A 113 -8.22 -4.48 -1.44
CA VAL A 113 -7.12 -3.59 -1.11
C VAL A 113 -7.59 -2.15 -1.21
N PHE A 114 -7.48 -1.41 -0.11
CA PHE A 114 -7.56 0.05 -0.10
C PHE A 114 -6.15 0.62 -0.31
N GLY A 115 -5.98 1.51 -1.28
CA GLY A 115 -4.69 2.09 -1.61
C GLY A 115 -4.69 3.60 -1.66
N MET A 116 -3.57 4.18 -1.26
CA MET A 116 -3.27 5.60 -1.45
C MET A 116 -1.81 5.75 -1.90
N ALA A 117 -1.54 6.84 -2.63
CA ALA A 117 -0.19 7.15 -3.08
C ALA A 117 0.11 8.65 -2.93
N SER A 118 1.38 8.95 -2.66
CA SER A 118 1.93 10.30 -2.69
C SER A 118 3.12 10.36 -3.64
N SER A 119 3.16 11.38 -4.50
CA SER A 119 4.33 11.69 -5.32
C SER A 119 5.57 11.90 -4.44
N LEU A 120 6.75 11.53 -4.97
CA LEU A 120 8.04 11.70 -4.30
C LEU A 120 8.25 13.11 -3.74
N GLY A 121 8.73 13.19 -2.50
CA GLY A 121 9.14 14.44 -1.87
C GLY A 121 8.00 15.42 -1.60
N LYS A 122 6.75 15.07 -1.93
CA LYS A 122 5.59 15.92 -1.67
C LYS A 122 5.19 15.80 -0.20
N ARG A 123 5.04 16.93 0.47
CA ARG A 123 4.50 16.97 1.83
C ARG A 123 2.97 16.92 1.81
N ASN A 124 2.39 15.96 2.49
CA ASN A 124 0.95 15.79 2.71
C ASN A 124 0.72 14.82 3.90
N ALA A 125 -0.55 14.54 4.20
CA ALA A 125 -0.90 13.66 5.31
C ALA A 125 -0.29 12.25 5.21
N VAL A 126 -0.13 11.70 4.00
CA VAL A 126 0.48 10.37 3.78
C VAL A 126 1.97 10.40 4.13
N THR A 127 2.72 11.38 3.61
CA THR A 127 4.16 11.48 3.91
C THR A 127 4.43 11.91 5.35
N ASP A 128 3.58 12.74 5.94
CA ASP A 128 3.66 13.08 7.37
C ASP A 128 3.38 11.85 8.26
N PHE A 129 2.40 11.01 7.90
CA PHE A 129 2.12 9.73 8.57
C PHE A 129 3.31 8.79 8.50
N VAL A 130 3.86 8.55 7.31
CA VAL A 130 5.00 7.65 7.14
C VAL A 130 6.25 8.15 7.85
N ALA A 131 6.48 9.46 7.87
CA ALA A 131 7.59 10.04 8.63
C ALA A 131 7.49 9.77 10.15
N ALA A 132 6.29 9.53 10.68
CA ALA A 132 6.07 9.21 12.09
C ALA A 132 6.27 7.72 12.42
N LEU A 133 6.26 6.82 11.42
CA LEU A 133 6.43 5.37 11.61
C LEU A 133 7.83 4.96 12.06
N GLY A 134 8.85 5.80 11.85
CA GLY A 134 10.25 5.44 12.13
C GLY A 134 10.63 5.34 13.62
N LYS A 135 9.66 5.31 14.54
CA LYS A 135 9.88 5.08 15.97
C LYS A 135 9.60 3.60 16.28
N PRO A 136 10.46 2.92 17.06
CA PRO A 136 10.24 1.51 17.39
C PRO A 136 8.98 1.30 18.25
N GLY A 137 8.28 0.19 18.02
CA GLY A 137 7.13 -0.23 18.84
C GLY A 137 5.88 0.62 18.63
N VAL A 138 5.74 1.27 17.47
CA VAL A 138 4.55 2.07 17.18
C VAL A 138 3.37 1.20 16.79
N THR A 139 2.20 1.54 17.33
CA THR A 139 0.92 1.04 16.82
C THR A 139 0.48 1.92 15.66
N ILE A 140 0.17 1.28 14.55
CA ILE A 140 -0.43 1.90 13.37
C ILE A 140 -1.92 1.60 13.41
N THR A 141 -2.75 2.64 13.25
CA THR A 141 -4.20 2.46 13.08
C THR A 141 -4.63 3.04 11.75
N TRP A 142 -5.43 2.28 11.00
CA TRP A 142 -6.13 2.73 9.80
C TRP A 142 -7.63 2.63 10.06
N ALA A 143 -8.35 3.74 10.04
CA ALA A 143 -9.80 3.76 10.08
C ALA A 143 -10.34 4.08 8.68
N GLN A 144 -11.09 3.17 8.09
CA GLN A 144 -11.72 3.32 6.78
C GLN A 144 -13.22 3.57 6.95
N ASN A 145 -13.65 4.79 6.65
CA ASN A 145 -15.07 5.14 6.64
C ASN A 145 -15.74 4.63 5.36
N SER A 146 -17.01 4.27 5.48
CA SER A 146 -17.91 4.02 4.36
C SER A 146 -18.41 5.33 3.75
N ASN A 147 -18.86 5.30 2.50
CA ASN A 147 -19.61 6.41 1.89
C ASN A 147 -21.07 6.49 2.41
N ASN A 148 -21.54 5.47 3.12
CA ASN A 148 -22.80 5.45 3.85
C ASN A 148 -22.54 5.66 5.35
N MET A 149 -23.03 6.76 5.92
CA MET A 149 -22.85 7.11 7.34
C MET A 149 -23.48 6.11 8.32
N GLN A 150 -24.39 5.25 7.86
CA GLN A 150 -24.99 4.21 8.69
C GLN A 150 -24.11 2.95 8.77
N THR A 151 -23.13 2.81 7.89
CA THR A 151 -22.21 1.68 7.90
C THR A 151 -21.05 1.97 8.86
N PRO A 152 -20.80 1.11 9.87
CA PRO A 152 -19.65 1.25 10.75
C PRO A 152 -18.32 1.27 9.96
N PRO A 153 -17.32 2.03 10.41
CA PRO A 153 -16.01 2.02 9.78
C PRO A 153 -15.27 0.71 10.02
N LEU A 154 -14.39 0.33 9.09
CA LEU A 154 -13.38 -0.70 9.34
C LEU A 154 -12.23 -0.06 10.10
N THR A 155 -11.75 -0.70 11.17
CA THR A 155 -10.58 -0.18 11.90
C THR A 155 -9.50 -1.26 11.96
N ALA A 156 -8.42 -1.05 11.21
CA ALA A 156 -7.27 -1.94 11.21
C ALA A 156 -6.16 -1.43 12.15
N LYS A 157 -5.50 -2.36 12.84
CA LYS A 157 -4.41 -2.12 13.77
C LYS A 157 -3.23 -3.02 13.47
N PHE A 158 -2.04 -2.43 13.47
CA PHE A 158 -0.78 -3.11 13.24
C PHE A 158 0.22 -2.67 14.30
N VAL A 159 1.12 -3.55 14.70
CA VAL A 159 2.23 -3.23 15.60
C VAL A 159 3.51 -3.55 14.85
N ALA A 160 4.37 -2.55 14.69
CA ALA A 160 5.68 -2.75 14.10
C ALA A 160 6.71 -2.95 15.22
N ASP A 161 7.42 -4.08 15.19
CA ASP A 161 8.56 -4.28 16.07
C ASP A 161 9.74 -3.36 15.70
N ALA A 162 10.86 -3.47 16.41
CA ALA A 162 12.02 -2.62 16.16
C ALA A 162 12.65 -2.84 14.77
N ALA A 163 12.66 -4.08 14.27
CA ALA A 163 13.19 -4.41 12.95
C ALA A 163 12.27 -3.90 11.85
N GLU A 164 10.96 -4.13 11.97
CA GLU A 164 9.93 -3.64 11.05
C GLU A 164 9.90 -2.11 11.02
N SER A 165 10.02 -1.44 12.17
CA SER A 165 10.10 0.02 12.24
C SER A 165 11.35 0.57 11.54
N GLY A 166 12.48 -0.12 11.69
CA GLY A 166 13.72 0.20 10.96
C GLY A 166 13.55 0.04 9.45
N GLU A 167 12.86 -1.01 9.03
CA GLU A 167 12.61 -1.32 7.62
C GLU A 167 11.61 -0.34 6.98
N LEU A 168 10.50 -0.02 7.67
CA LEU A 168 9.56 1.04 7.27
C LEU A 168 10.30 2.35 7.00
N LYS A 169 11.16 2.76 7.94
CA LYS A 169 11.98 3.97 7.80
C LYS A 169 12.93 3.89 6.60
N ARG A 170 13.61 2.75 6.44
CA ARG A 170 14.59 2.54 5.36
C ARG A 170 13.91 2.59 3.99
N ILE A 171 12.80 1.89 3.81
CA ILE A 171 12.05 1.84 2.55
C ILE A 171 11.43 3.20 2.23
N ALA A 172 10.86 3.89 3.22
CA ALA A 172 10.20 5.17 2.99
C ALA A 172 11.17 6.33 2.73
N ALA A 173 12.39 6.28 3.26
CA ALA A 173 13.34 7.40 3.25
C ALA A 173 13.52 8.09 1.88
N PRO A 174 13.65 7.38 0.74
CA PRO A 174 13.80 8.00 -0.57
C PRO A 174 12.56 8.75 -1.06
N CYS A 175 11.38 8.42 -0.52
CA CYS A 175 10.11 9.02 -0.92
C CYS A 175 9.69 10.22 -0.07
N LEU A 176 10.29 10.39 1.12
CA LEU A 176 9.94 11.46 2.03
C LEU A 176 10.55 12.81 1.62
N PRO A 177 9.89 13.94 1.91
CA PRO A 177 10.46 15.27 1.70
C PRO A 177 11.76 15.42 2.49
N HIS A 178 12.81 15.98 1.86
CA HIS A 178 14.02 16.36 2.57
C HIS A 178 13.71 17.43 3.61
N ARG A 179 14.18 17.24 4.84
CA ARG A 179 14.17 18.30 5.85
C ARG A 179 15.14 19.39 5.37
N ARG A 180 14.60 20.58 5.08
CA ARG A 180 15.42 21.78 4.86
C ARG A 180 15.91 22.31 6.20
#